data_AF-A0AA35RS29-F1
#
_entry.id   AF-A0AA35RS29-F1
#
_cell.length_a   1.000
_cell.length_b   1.000
_cell.length_c   1.000
_cell.angle_alpha   90.00
_cell.angle_beta   90.00
_cell.angle_gamma   90.00
#
_symmetry.space_group_name_H-M   'P 1'
#
loop_
_entity.id
_entity.type
_entity.pdbx_description
1 polymer ?
#
loop_
_entity_poly.entity_id
_entity_poly.type
_entity_poly.pdbx_seq_one_letter_code
_entity_poly.pdbx_strand_id
1 'polypeptide(L)'
;MHGRCALGANNTSPTPLIGGMASKVSQFVKEVVNFSSQYGTHGSRSYTAANLAGGFNIYDGYGDRTEAFVLRTYGHWWETCPSAPRIFRNSEQFRSQDFVEVRYEVPVVPVAIDIYETYHPGAVVRILACNTNLSVDKRKRHPGEVEWVTLFSGPTQCSNIARSRKFSPPIKTIDFPTNLLRLEFNSGDCGYYTELDGVELHGYIKEGMQEFRDRATDFKLSVTNQLLRMLSLSNRQISVGDDDDDDERLGYFSMLPDEIIQYIFKFLDLKSLCNASQVCSIFLKNAYDPMLYKELNLQPFWNTVDDIALAGLSARCGNMFSVNLSWTGGGGQVTEPSLCRFLEECGSYLVNLQLACCKYIANETLSTVGKVCTKLEALDLQSCLQLTTALNHIGLFPNLRRLNLYSCTISPNLLDIIGRYVC
;
A
#
# COMPACT_ATOMS: atom_id res chain seq x y z
N MET A 1 -66.96 -60.72 -5.42
CA MET A 1 -66.38 -60.13 -6.65
C MET A 1 -65.81 -58.77 -6.29
N HIS A 2 -64.49 -58.59 -6.53
CA HIS A 2 -63.71 -57.35 -6.69
C HIS A 2 -63.80 -56.26 -5.59
N GLY A 3 -62.76 -55.66 -5.03
CA GLY A 3 -61.33 -55.58 -5.38
C GLY A 3 -60.82 -54.15 -5.10
N ARG A 4 -59.81 -54.04 -4.20
CA ARG A 4 -58.72 -53.03 -4.08
C ARG A 4 -58.99 -51.51 -4.18
N CYS A 5 -58.47 -50.74 -3.21
CA CYS A 5 -57.18 -50.03 -3.36
C CYS A 5 -56.80 -49.26 -2.08
N ALA A 6 -55.52 -49.37 -1.68
CA ALA A 6 -54.89 -48.63 -0.60
C ALA A 6 -54.12 -47.43 -1.15
N LEU A 7 -54.09 -46.30 -0.44
CA LEU A 7 -53.07 -45.27 -0.56
C LEU A 7 -52.93 -44.56 0.80
N GLY A 8 -51.75 -44.69 1.41
CA GLY A 8 -51.37 -44.01 2.64
C GLY A 8 -50.90 -42.59 2.36
N ALA A 9 -51.27 -41.65 3.22
CA ALA A 9 -50.79 -40.28 3.20
C ALA A 9 -49.70 -40.10 4.27
N ASN A 10 -48.44 -40.15 3.83
CA ASN A 10 -47.30 -39.63 4.59
C ASN A 10 -47.27 -38.11 4.42
N ASN A 11 -47.57 -37.36 5.48
CA ASN A 11 -47.27 -35.93 5.58
C ASN A 11 -45.80 -35.76 5.99
N THR A 12 -44.92 -35.69 5.00
CA THR A 12 -43.57 -35.14 5.16
C THR A 12 -43.62 -33.64 4.87
N SER A 13 -43.32 -32.83 5.88
CA SER A 13 -42.95 -31.42 5.76
C SER A 13 -41.83 -31.23 4.72
N PRO A 14 -41.82 -30.13 3.95
CA PRO A 14 -40.73 -29.87 3.01
C PRO A 14 -39.47 -29.46 3.77
N THR A 15 -38.45 -30.31 3.70
CA THR A 15 -37.06 -29.97 3.99
C THR A 15 -36.60 -28.91 2.99
N PRO A 16 -36.03 -27.76 3.42
CA PRO A 16 -35.28 -26.92 2.51
C PRO A 16 -33.92 -27.59 2.28
N LEU A 17 -33.79 -28.28 1.16
CA LEU A 17 -32.48 -28.59 0.59
C LEU A 17 -32.04 -27.39 -0.25
N ILE A 18 -30.91 -26.82 0.12
CA ILE A 18 -29.76 -26.35 -0.68
C ILE A 18 -29.09 -25.21 0.11
N GLY A 19 -28.30 -25.60 1.10
CA GLY A 19 -27.19 -24.80 1.60
C GLY A 19 -25.94 -25.62 1.31
N GLY A 20 -25.14 -25.21 0.30
CA GLY A 20 -23.89 -25.89 -0.03
C GLY A 20 -23.00 -26.01 1.21
N MET A 21 -22.39 -27.16 1.43
CA MET A 21 -21.56 -27.42 2.61
C MET A 21 -20.26 -26.62 2.49
N ALA A 22 -20.20 -25.44 3.11
CA ALA A 22 -18.96 -24.69 3.24
C ALA A 22 -17.98 -25.45 4.14
N SER A 23 -16.84 -25.89 3.59
CA SER A 23 -15.81 -26.57 4.37
C SER A 23 -14.97 -25.54 5.14
N LYS A 24 -14.89 -25.70 6.47
CA LYS A 24 -14.04 -24.86 7.31
C LYS A 24 -12.58 -25.25 7.13
N VAL A 25 -11.71 -24.25 7.05
CA VAL A 25 -10.27 -24.42 6.90
C VAL A 25 -9.56 -23.49 7.88
N SER A 26 -8.58 -24.05 8.60
CA SER A 26 -7.55 -23.31 9.32
C SER A 26 -6.22 -23.64 8.67
N GLN A 27 -5.42 -22.62 8.36
CA GLN A 27 -4.14 -22.80 7.70
C GLN A 27 -3.15 -21.73 8.14
N PHE A 28 -1.88 -22.12 8.17
CA PHE A 28 -0.77 -21.22 8.42
C PHE A 28 -0.23 -20.66 7.10
N VAL A 29 0.60 -19.62 7.22
CA VAL A 29 1.30 -19.01 6.09
C VAL A 29 2.11 -20.06 5.34
N LYS A 30 1.95 -20.11 4.02
CA LYS A 30 2.76 -20.91 3.11
C LYS A 30 4.12 -20.23 2.85
N GLU A 31 4.08 -18.94 2.53
CA GLU A 31 5.27 -18.15 2.18
C GLU A 31 5.05 -16.66 2.46
N VAL A 32 6.15 -15.94 2.69
CA VAL A 32 6.16 -14.47 2.72
C VAL A 32 6.48 -13.96 1.31
N VAL A 33 5.57 -13.16 0.76
CA VAL A 33 5.63 -12.64 -0.62
C VAL A 33 6.37 -11.30 -0.69
N ASN A 34 6.22 -10.48 0.35
CA ASN A 34 6.76 -9.13 0.38
C ASN A 34 6.86 -8.60 1.81
N PHE A 35 7.73 -7.62 2.05
CA PHE A 35 7.82 -6.93 3.34
C PHE A 35 8.58 -5.60 3.18
N SER A 36 8.39 -4.67 4.11
CA SER A 36 9.08 -3.38 4.12
C SER A 36 10.48 -3.45 4.74
N SER A 37 10.58 -4.16 5.87
CA SER A 37 11.80 -4.30 6.64
C SER A 37 11.82 -5.60 7.44
N GLN A 38 13.02 -5.98 7.86
CA GLN A 38 13.32 -7.05 8.79
C GLN A 38 14.63 -6.73 9.55
N TYR A 39 14.79 -7.23 10.76
CA TYR A 39 16.05 -7.06 11.49
C TYR A 39 17.18 -7.94 10.92
N GLY A 40 16.85 -9.18 10.53
CA GLY A 40 17.81 -10.14 10.01
C GLY A 40 18.35 -9.81 8.62
N THR A 41 19.57 -10.27 8.33
CA THR A 41 20.18 -10.18 6.99
C THR A 41 19.51 -11.14 6.01
N HIS A 42 19.45 -10.77 4.73
CA HIS A 42 18.97 -11.67 3.67
C HIS A 42 19.76 -12.99 3.66
N GLY A 43 19.05 -14.12 3.55
CA GLY A 43 19.65 -15.46 3.61
C GLY A 43 19.91 -16.00 5.02
N SER A 44 19.73 -15.20 6.06
CA SER A 44 19.74 -15.67 7.46
C SER A 44 18.41 -16.32 7.84
N ARG A 45 18.45 -17.18 8.87
CA ARG A 45 17.25 -17.67 9.58
C ARG A 45 16.93 -16.86 10.84
N SER A 46 17.81 -15.95 11.24
CA SER A 46 17.62 -15.14 12.45
C SER A 46 16.88 -13.86 12.11
N TYR A 47 15.71 -13.66 12.73
CA TYR A 47 14.93 -12.42 12.70
C TYR A 47 14.47 -11.98 11.31
N THR A 48 14.20 -12.93 10.41
CA THR A 48 13.82 -12.65 9.03
C THR A 48 12.33 -12.81 8.79
N ALA A 49 11.78 -12.13 7.79
CA ALA A 49 10.37 -12.23 7.45
C ALA A 49 9.96 -13.66 7.04
N ALA A 50 10.88 -14.43 6.46
CA ALA A 50 10.65 -15.82 6.07
C ALA A 50 10.24 -16.73 7.24
N ASN A 51 10.58 -16.35 8.48
CA ASN A 51 10.21 -17.10 9.68
C ASN A 51 8.70 -17.15 9.94
N LEU A 52 7.89 -16.26 9.34
CA LEU A 52 6.43 -16.38 9.41
C LEU A 52 5.88 -17.55 8.60
N ALA A 53 6.65 -18.17 7.71
CA ALA A 53 6.19 -19.29 6.91
C ALA A 53 6.15 -20.58 7.74
N GLY A 54 4.99 -21.23 7.74
CA GLY A 54 4.69 -22.39 8.59
C GLY A 54 3.92 -22.00 9.86
N GLY A 55 3.83 -22.97 10.78
CA GLY A 55 3.24 -22.75 12.10
C GLY A 55 4.18 -21.98 13.03
N PHE A 56 3.64 -21.57 14.18
CA PHE A 56 4.39 -20.93 15.26
C PHE A 56 5.22 -21.97 16.04
N ASN A 57 6.42 -21.61 16.49
CA ASN A 57 7.33 -22.51 17.24
C ASN A 57 7.75 -21.99 18.62
N ILE A 58 7.51 -20.71 18.90
CA ILE A 58 7.88 -19.98 20.10
C ILE A 58 6.67 -19.81 21.04
N TYR A 59 5.49 -19.50 20.49
CA TYR A 59 4.26 -19.33 21.27
C TYR A 59 3.89 -20.66 21.98
N ASP A 60 3.53 -20.66 23.27
CA ASP A 60 3.14 -19.52 24.13
C ASP A 60 4.27 -18.87 24.94
N GLY A 61 5.53 -19.17 24.66
CA GLY A 61 6.69 -18.53 25.30
C GLY A 61 6.83 -17.03 25.01
N TYR A 62 7.41 -16.29 25.95
CA TYR A 62 7.79 -14.88 25.80
C TYR A 62 9.31 -14.71 25.81
N GLY A 63 9.83 -13.90 24.89
CA GLY A 63 11.23 -13.52 24.85
C GLY A 63 11.76 -13.33 23.45
N ASP A 64 12.95 -12.74 23.35
CA ASP A 64 13.69 -12.54 22.12
C ASP A 64 14.14 -13.88 21.54
N ARG A 65 13.64 -14.23 20.35
CA ARG A 65 13.95 -15.48 19.66
C ARG A 65 14.35 -15.24 18.23
N THR A 66 15.49 -15.82 17.84
CA THR A 66 16.00 -15.72 16.47
C THR A 66 15.05 -16.29 15.42
N GLU A 67 14.21 -17.24 15.81
CA GLU A 67 13.23 -17.90 14.95
C GLU A 67 11.98 -17.05 14.72
N ALA A 68 11.85 -15.86 15.32
CA ALA A 68 10.74 -14.95 15.08
C ALA A 68 10.98 -14.06 13.85
N PHE A 69 9.91 -13.44 13.36
CA PHE A 69 9.97 -12.28 12.47
C PHE A 69 10.02 -10.99 13.28
N VAL A 70 10.99 -10.13 12.96
CA VAL A 70 11.26 -8.88 13.70
C VAL A 70 11.45 -7.73 12.72
N LEU A 71 10.77 -6.62 12.98
CA LEU A 71 10.91 -5.38 12.20
C LEU A 71 12.16 -4.61 12.62
N ARG A 72 12.64 -3.72 11.75
CA ARG A 72 13.89 -2.96 12.00
C ARG A 72 13.73 -1.81 13.00
N THR A 73 12.51 -1.45 13.35
CA THR A 73 12.19 -0.16 13.98
C THR A 73 11.18 -0.35 15.12
N TYR A 74 11.51 0.15 16.32
CA TYR A 74 10.63 0.44 17.47
C TYR A 74 10.88 1.84 18.12
N GLY A 75 9.87 2.47 18.69
CA GLY A 75 10.00 3.76 19.38
C GLY A 75 10.03 4.98 18.44
N HIS A 76 10.31 6.16 18.99
CA HIS A 76 10.35 7.42 18.22
C HIS A 76 11.78 7.89 17.86
N TRP A 77 12.81 7.14 18.22
CA TRP A 77 14.19 7.65 18.17
C TRP A 77 14.66 8.02 16.76
N TRP A 78 14.22 7.31 15.71
CA TRP A 78 14.54 7.64 14.32
C TRP A 78 13.75 8.82 13.75
N GLU A 79 12.68 9.24 14.42
CA GLU A 79 11.92 10.45 14.04
C GLU A 79 12.63 11.69 14.58
N THR A 80 13.41 11.52 15.65
CA THR A 80 14.18 12.60 16.31
C THR A 80 15.66 12.64 15.93
N CYS A 81 16.17 11.65 15.20
CA CYS A 81 17.58 11.62 14.82
C CYS A 81 17.89 12.68 13.74
N PRO A 82 19.14 13.17 13.63
CA PRO A 82 19.50 14.17 12.62
C PRO A 82 19.25 13.71 11.17
N SER A 83 19.21 12.40 10.94
CA SER A 83 18.93 11.78 9.65
C SER A 83 17.45 11.37 9.46
N ALA A 84 16.55 11.82 10.34
CA ALA A 84 15.12 11.54 10.24
C ALA A 84 14.56 11.99 8.88
N PRO A 85 13.69 11.19 8.24
CA PRO A 85 13.01 11.63 7.02
C PRO A 85 12.11 12.83 7.32
N ARG A 86 11.96 13.72 6.35
CA ARG A 86 11.01 14.82 6.43
C ARG A 86 9.58 14.25 6.47
N ILE A 87 8.80 14.70 7.45
CA ILE A 87 7.38 14.35 7.59
C ILE A 87 6.56 15.13 6.55
N PHE A 88 5.66 14.44 5.86
CA PHE A 88 4.75 15.06 4.91
C PHE A 88 3.53 15.64 5.63
N ARG A 89 3.03 16.78 5.14
CA ARG A 89 1.72 17.30 5.59
C ARG A 89 0.60 16.27 5.43
N ASN A 90 -0.37 16.32 6.34
CA ASN A 90 -1.57 15.47 6.34
C ASN A 90 -1.27 13.95 6.44
N SER A 91 -0.10 13.56 6.97
CA SER A 91 0.25 12.15 7.21
C SER A 91 -0.49 11.53 8.42
N GLU A 92 -1.19 12.32 9.23
CA GLU A 92 -1.75 11.88 10.52
C GLU A 92 -2.76 10.72 10.42
N GLN A 93 -3.43 10.58 9.27
CA GLN A 93 -4.38 9.49 9.03
C GLN A 93 -3.71 8.16 8.68
N PHE A 94 -2.51 8.19 8.11
CA PHE A 94 -1.77 7.00 7.70
C PHE A 94 -0.69 6.66 8.73
N ARG A 95 -0.97 5.65 9.54
CA ARG A 95 -0.12 5.27 10.67
C ARG A 95 0.83 4.12 10.38
N SER A 96 0.69 3.45 9.24
CA SER A 96 1.50 2.29 8.89
C SER A 96 2.93 2.71 8.58
N GLN A 97 3.89 2.14 9.31
CA GLN A 97 5.33 2.36 9.15
C GLN A 97 6.04 1.19 8.47
N ASP A 98 5.49 -0.02 8.63
CA ASP A 98 6.01 -1.25 8.04
C ASP A 98 4.86 -2.16 7.57
N PHE A 99 5.19 -3.16 6.75
CA PHE A 99 4.25 -4.19 6.33
C PHE A 99 4.93 -5.54 6.07
N VAL A 100 4.13 -6.60 6.11
CA VAL A 100 4.45 -7.93 5.57
C VAL A 100 3.26 -8.47 4.79
N GLU A 101 3.52 -9.09 3.64
CA GLU A 101 2.53 -9.77 2.81
C GLU A 101 2.78 -11.28 2.88
N VAL A 102 1.77 -12.01 3.33
CA VAL A 102 1.83 -13.45 3.57
C VAL A 102 0.81 -14.18 2.70
N ARG A 103 1.25 -15.26 2.06
CA ARG A 103 0.41 -16.09 1.21
C ARG A 103 0.09 -17.42 1.87
N TYR A 104 -1.12 -17.90 1.63
CA TYR A 104 -1.66 -19.16 2.11
C TYR A 104 -1.84 -20.14 0.94
N GLU A 105 -1.90 -21.44 1.24
CA GLU A 105 -2.04 -22.49 0.23
C GLU A 105 -3.39 -22.39 -0.49
N VAL A 106 -4.47 -22.22 0.26
CA VAL A 106 -5.84 -22.30 -0.28
C VAL A 106 -6.56 -20.96 -0.07
N PRO A 107 -7.22 -20.40 -1.08
CA PRO A 107 -8.05 -19.21 -0.90
C PRO A 107 -9.31 -19.54 -0.10
N VAL A 108 -9.58 -18.75 0.94
CA VAL A 108 -10.74 -18.90 1.82
C VAL A 108 -11.44 -17.57 2.04
N VAL A 109 -12.74 -17.59 2.32
CA VAL A 109 -13.42 -16.40 2.87
C VAL A 109 -13.04 -16.30 4.36
N PRO A 110 -12.29 -15.26 4.79
CA PRO A 110 -11.81 -15.15 6.16
C PRO A 110 -12.95 -14.99 7.17
N VAL A 111 -12.84 -15.69 8.29
CA VAL A 111 -13.72 -15.53 9.46
C VAL A 111 -12.95 -15.10 10.70
N ALA A 112 -11.67 -15.46 10.80
CA ALA A 112 -10.78 -15.00 11.86
C ALA A 112 -9.32 -15.05 11.36
N ILE A 113 -8.48 -14.22 11.95
CA ILE A 113 -7.05 -14.19 11.71
C ILE A 113 -6.38 -14.11 13.09
N ASP A 114 -5.55 -15.09 13.40
CA ASP A 114 -4.83 -15.19 14.65
C ASP A 114 -3.35 -14.86 14.40
N ILE A 115 -2.84 -13.84 15.08
CA ILE A 115 -1.44 -13.41 14.99
C ILE A 115 -0.74 -13.73 16.31
N TYR A 116 0.30 -14.55 16.26
CA TYR A 116 1.03 -15.00 17.43
C TYR A 116 2.23 -14.06 17.67
N GLU A 117 2.06 -13.11 18.59
CA GLU A 117 3.08 -12.11 18.95
C GLU A 117 3.81 -12.56 20.22
N THR A 118 5.13 -12.70 20.17
CA THR A 118 5.93 -13.41 21.20
C THR A 118 6.85 -12.51 22.00
N TYR A 119 7.13 -11.29 21.54
CA TYR A 119 7.96 -10.33 22.27
C TYR A 119 7.53 -8.89 21.93
N HIS A 120 7.36 -8.04 22.95
CA HIS A 120 6.81 -6.67 22.83
C HIS A 120 5.62 -6.54 21.85
N PRO A 121 4.52 -7.27 22.10
CA PRO A 121 3.39 -7.35 21.17
C PRO A 121 2.62 -6.01 21.08
N GLY A 122 1.89 -5.81 19.99
CA GLY A 122 0.96 -4.70 19.83
C GLY A 122 1.21 -3.77 18.64
N ALA A 123 2.16 -4.08 17.77
CA ALA A 123 2.51 -3.21 16.65
C ALA A 123 1.53 -3.31 15.46
N VAL A 124 0.72 -4.37 15.36
CA VAL A 124 -0.22 -4.56 14.24
C VAL A 124 -1.34 -3.52 14.27
N VAL A 125 -1.40 -2.67 13.24
CA VAL A 125 -2.42 -1.59 13.13
C VAL A 125 -3.42 -1.81 12.01
N ARG A 126 -3.07 -2.59 10.97
CA ARG A 126 -4.01 -2.93 9.88
C ARG A 126 -3.80 -4.35 9.37
N ILE A 127 -4.91 -4.95 8.94
CA ILE A 127 -4.94 -6.22 8.23
C ILE A 127 -5.75 -6.02 6.95
N LEU A 128 -5.19 -6.37 5.81
CA LEU A 128 -5.84 -6.27 4.50
C LEU A 128 -5.90 -7.63 3.83
N ALA A 129 -7.02 -7.89 3.15
CA ALA A 129 -7.18 -9.03 2.26
C ALA A 129 -7.10 -8.58 0.81
N CYS A 130 -6.38 -9.35 0.02
CA CYS A 130 -6.26 -9.16 -1.41
C CYS A 130 -7.35 -9.95 -2.15
N ASN A 131 -8.17 -9.27 -2.94
CA ASN A 131 -9.10 -9.88 -3.87
C ASN A 131 -8.37 -10.16 -5.19
N THR A 132 -8.09 -11.44 -5.44
CA THR A 132 -7.48 -11.91 -6.69
C THR A 132 -8.50 -12.37 -7.73
N ASN A 133 -9.80 -12.33 -7.41
CA ASN A 133 -10.89 -12.98 -8.15
C ASN A 133 -11.91 -11.99 -8.75
N LEU A 134 -11.45 -10.85 -9.26
CA LEU A 134 -12.32 -9.69 -9.55
C LEU A 134 -13.22 -9.78 -10.80
N SER A 135 -13.14 -10.78 -11.70
CA SER A 135 -14.27 -11.06 -12.64
C SER A 135 -14.19 -12.40 -13.42
N VAL A 136 -15.39 -12.85 -13.86
CA VAL A 136 -15.72 -14.08 -14.61
C VAL A 136 -15.62 -13.91 -16.15
N ASP A 137 -15.50 -12.68 -16.66
CA ASP A 137 -15.49 -12.43 -18.12
C ASP A 137 -14.07 -12.46 -18.70
N LYS A 138 -13.69 -13.63 -19.23
CA LYS A 138 -12.37 -13.92 -19.82
C LYS A 138 -11.95 -12.96 -20.94
N ARG A 139 -12.89 -12.25 -21.59
CA ARG A 139 -12.61 -11.34 -22.71
C ARG A 139 -12.29 -9.90 -22.29
N LYS A 140 -12.58 -9.54 -21.04
CA LYS A 140 -12.30 -8.21 -20.45
C LYS A 140 -11.28 -8.28 -19.32
N ARG A 141 -10.65 -9.44 -19.11
CA ARG A 141 -9.69 -9.66 -18.04
C ARG A 141 -8.40 -8.92 -18.34
N HIS A 142 -8.00 -8.13 -17.37
CA HIS A 142 -6.74 -7.42 -17.33
C HIS A 142 -5.94 -7.93 -16.14
N PRO A 143 -4.76 -8.52 -16.34
CA PRO A 143 -4.01 -9.03 -15.20
C PRO A 143 -3.62 -7.90 -14.24
N GLY A 144 -3.55 -8.22 -12.95
CA GLY A 144 -3.18 -7.30 -11.86
C GLY A 144 -4.28 -6.41 -11.34
N GLU A 145 -5.52 -6.66 -11.75
CA GLU A 145 -6.68 -6.20 -10.98
C GLU A 145 -6.65 -6.91 -9.62
N VAL A 146 -6.06 -6.21 -8.65
CA VAL A 146 -5.94 -6.64 -7.27
C VAL A 146 -6.55 -5.55 -6.43
N GLU A 147 -7.64 -5.88 -5.75
CA GLU A 147 -8.29 -4.97 -4.83
C GLU A 147 -7.88 -5.35 -3.41
N TRP A 148 -7.34 -4.39 -2.66
CA TRP A 148 -7.02 -4.60 -1.26
C TRP A 148 -8.14 -4.04 -0.40
N VAL A 149 -8.78 -4.92 0.37
CA VAL A 149 -9.84 -4.56 1.31
C VAL A 149 -9.30 -4.61 2.72
N THR A 150 -9.46 -3.52 3.46
CA THR A 150 -9.09 -3.48 4.88
C THR A 150 -10.08 -4.31 5.69
N LEU A 151 -9.58 -5.35 6.35
CA LEU A 151 -10.33 -6.22 7.26
C LEU A 151 -10.33 -5.67 8.68
N PHE A 152 -9.20 -5.13 9.13
CA PHE A 152 -9.03 -4.56 10.45
C PHE A 152 -8.20 -3.28 10.35
N SER A 153 -8.55 -2.28 11.16
CA SER A 153 -7.74 -1.11 11.41
C SER A 153 -7.96 -0.65 12.85
N GLY A 154 -6.89 -0.40 13.59
CA GLY A 154 -6.93 0.04 14.97
C GLY A 154 -5.66 0.78 15.40
N PRO A 155 -5.64 1.34 16.61
CA PRO A 155 -4.42 1.93 17.18
C PRO A 155 -3.41 0.82 17.51
N THR A 156 -2.17 1.24 17.74
CA THR A 156 -1.15 0.41 18.39
C THR A 156 -1.66 -0.07 19.74
N GLN A 157 -1.26 -1.29 20.10
CA GLN A 157 -1.57 -1.91 21.39
C GLN A 157 -0.29 -2.21 22.18
N CYS A 158 0.81 -1.56 21.78
CA CYS A 158 2.10 -1.57 22.46
C CYS A 158 1.95 -0.91 23.83
N SER A 159 1.53 -1.72 24.80
CA SER A 159 1.66 -1.42 26.22
C SER A 159 2.85 -2.21 26.76
N ASN A 160 3.28 -1.97 28.01
CA ASN A 160 4.32 -2.76 28.68
C ASN A 160 3.84 -4.21 28.95
N ILE A 161 3.46 -4.94 27.91
CA ILE A 161 3.00 -6.31 27.91
C ILE A 161 4.25 -7.19 27.90
N ALA A 162 4.66 -7.64 29.08
CA ALA A 162 5.77 -8.59 29.24
C ALA A 162 5.30 -10.06 29.10
N ARG A 163 4.48 -10.34 28.09
CA ARG A 163 3.98 -11.69 27.77
C ARG A 163 3.66 -11.84 26.29
N SER A 164 3.72 -13.07 25.80
CA SER A 164 3.22 -13.42 24.47
C SER A 164 1.70 -13.26 24.43
N ARG A 165 1.14 -13.09 23.23
CA ARG A 165 -0.31 -13.09 23.03
C ARG A 165 -0.68 -13.62 21.65
N LYS A 166 -1.87 -14.21 21.60
CA LYS A 166 -2.59 -14.43 20.34
C LYS A 166 -3.51 -13.24 20.09
N PHE A 167 -3.16 -12.42 19.11
CA PHE A 167 -3.96 -11.28 18.69
C PHE A 167 -4.96 -11.70 17.61
N SER A 168 -6.24 -11.73 17.99
CA SER A 168 -7.36 -12.16 17.16
C SER A 168 -8.41 -11.05 17.02
N PRO A 169 -8.11 -9.96 16.28
CA PRO A 169 -9.04 -8.83 16.19
C PRO A 169 -10.33 -9.21 15.45
N PRO A 170 -11.48 -8.58 15.79
CA PRO A 170 -12.66 -8.65 14.93
C PRO A 170 -12.34 -8.12 13.53
N ILE A 171 -12.71 -8.88 12.51
CA ILE A 171 -12.49 -8.51 11.11
C ILE A 171 -13.79 -8.17 10.40
N LYS A 172 -13.73 -7.20 9.49
CA LYS A 172 -14.80 -6.90 8.54
C LYS A 172 -15.06 -8.12 7.66
N THR A 173 -16.33 -8.50 7.54
CA THR A 173 -16.75 -9.58 6.64
C THR A 173 -16.54 -9.17 5.18
N ILE A 174 -15.98 -10.08 4.39
CA ILE A 174 -15.85 -9.95 2.93
C ILE A 174 -16.58 -11.11 2.25
N ASP A 175 -16.93 -10.94 0.98
CA ASP A 175 -17.71 -11.90 0.20
C ASP A 175 -16.88 -12.70 -0.82
N PHE A 176 -15.61 -12.34 -0.99
CA PHE A 176 -14.63 -13.01 -1.86
C PHE A 176 -13.61 -13.84 -1.05
N PRO A 177 -13.08 -14.93 -1.63
CA PRO A 177 -12.01 -15.68 -1.00
C PRO A 177 -10.65 -15.02 -1.24
N THR A 178 -9.75 -15.12 -0.27
CA THR A 178 -8.38 -14.62 -0.36
C THR A 178 -7.39 -15.67 0.13
N ASN A 179 -6.20 -15.68 -0.46
CA ASN A 179 -5.04 -16.39 0.05
C ASN A 179 -3.84 -15.46 0.24
N LEU A 180 -4.04 -14.14 0.18
CA LEU A 180 -2.97 -13.17 0.33
C LEU A 180 -3.43 -12.09 1.32
N LEU A 181 -2.73 -12.01 2.44
CA LEU A 181 -2.96 -10.99 3.46
C LEU A 181 -1.78 -10.05 3.53
N ARG A 182 -2.07 -8.81 3.91
CA ARG A 182 -1.06 -7.82 4.28
C ARG A 182 -1.31 -7.38 5.72
N LEU A 183 -0.29 -7.52 6.56
CA LEU A 183 -0.27 -6.95 7.89
C LEU A 183 0.54 -5.66 7.83
N GLU A 184 0.00 -4.56 8.35
CA GLU A 184 0.74 -3.31 8.49
C GLU A 184 0.96 -3.00 9.98
N PHE A 185 2.14 -2.45 10.26
CA PHE A 185 2.64 -2.24 11.61
C PHE A 185 2.94 -0.78 11.86
N ASN A 186 2.77 -0.36 13.11
CA ASN A 186 3.31 0.86 13.64
C ASN A 186 4.00 0.51 14.96
N SER A 187 5.30 0.72 15.02
CA SER A 187 6.10 0.37 16.18
C SER A 187 6.51 1.59 17.01
N GLY A 188 6.00 2.78 16.68
CA GLY A 188 6.37 4.05 17.31
C GLY A 188 6.14 4.07 18.82
N ASP A 189 5.02 3.50 19.27
CA ASP A 189 4.68 3.41 20.70
C ASP A 189 5.31 2.19 21.41
N CYS A 190 6.04 1.34 20.67
CA CYS A 190 6.63 0.13 21.22
C CYS A 190 7.98 0.44 21.86
N GLY A 191 8.14 0.06 23.13
CA GLY A 191 9.38 0.32 23.88
C GLY A 191 10.58 -0.51 23.43
N TYR A 192 10.35 -1.55 22.61
CA TYR A 192 11.39 -2.41 22.03
C TYR A 192 10.86 -3.10 20.76
N TYR A 193 11.72 -3.87 20.08
CA TYR A 193 11.37 -4.64 18.89
C TYR A 193 10.21 -5.60 19.13
N THR A 194 9.18 -5.50 18.28
CA THR A 194 8.05 -6.44 18.26
C THR A 194 8.43 -7.69 17.46
N GLU A 195 8.10 -8.86 18.00
CA GLU A 195 8.33 -10.17 17.39
C GLU A 195 7.03 -10.93 17.13
N LEU A 196 6.92 -11.50 15.93
CA LEU A 196 5.83 -12.38 15.52
C LEU A 196 6.39 -13.77 15.19
N ASP A 197 5.67 -14.80 15.59
CA ASP A 197 6.07 -16.20 15.41
C ASP A 197 5.19 -16.90 14.36
N GLY A 198 3.93 -16.49 14.19
CA GLY A 198 3.07 -17.07 13.18
C GLY A 198 1.81 -16.27 12.91
N VAL A 199 1.19 -16.59 11.77
CA VAL A 199 -0.12 -16.05 11.38
C VAL A 199 -0.98 -17.20 10.88
N GLU A 200 -2.16 -17.35 11.47
CA GLU A 200 -3.12 -18.38 11.12
C GLU A 200 -4.39 -17.74 10.55
N LEU A 201 -4.80 -18.23 9.39
CA LEU A 201 -6.01 -17.80 8.71
C LEU A 201 -7.09 -18.87 8.87
N HIS A 202 -8.21 -18.46 9.46
CA HIS A 202 -9.42 -19.27 9.56
C HIS A 202 -10.45 -18.76 8.56
N GLY A 203 -11.06 -19.68 7.83
CA GLY A 203 -12.07 -19.34 6.84
C GLY A 203 -12.89 -20.53 6.40
N TYR A 204 -13.67 -20.31 5.35
CA TYR A 204 -14.37 -21.40 4.67
C TYR A 204 -14.15 -21.33 3.15
N ILE A 205 -14.16 -22.49 2.52
CA ILE A 205 -14.18 -22.63 1.07
C ILE A 205 -15.65 -22.65 0.64
N LYS A 206 -16.04 -21.75 -0.27
CA LYS A 206 -17.36 -21.83 -0.92
C LYS A 206 -17.34 -22.92 -2.00
N GLU A 207 -18.26 -23.89 -1.93
CA GLU A 207 -18.47 -24.87 -3.01
C GLU A 207 -18.79 -24.15 -4.34
N GLY A 208 -18.11 -24.54 -5.42
CA GLY A 208 -18.19 -23.89 -6.75
C GLY A 208 -17.04 -22.94 -7.10
N MET A 209 -16.10 -22.66 -6.18
CA MET A 209 -14.86 -21.88 -6.44
C MET A 209 -13.63 -22.75 -6.72
N GLN A 210 -13.80 -24.07 -6.85
CA GLN A 210 -12.73 -25.02 -7.15
C GLN A 210 -12.47 -25.09 -8.65
N GLU A 211 -11.52 -24.28 -9.13
CA GLU A 211 -10.64 -24.54 -10.31
C GLU A 211 -9.92 -23.26 -10.75
N PHE A 212 -8.95 -22.74 -9.98
CA PHE A 212 -7.93 -21.85 -10.57
C PHE A 212 -6.57 -22.16 -9.94
N ARG A 213 -5.98 -23.26 -10.43
CA ARG A 213 -4.57 -23.57 -10.24
C ARG A 213 -3.75 -22.64 -11.14
N ASP A 214 -2.69 -22.09 -10.57
CA ASP A 214 -1.71 -21.15 -11.15
C ASP A 214 -1.57 -21.15 -12.68
N ARG A 215 -1.72 -19.97 -13.28
CA ARG A 215 -0.93 -19.52 -14.45
C ARG A 215 -0.70 -18.00 -14.37
N ALA A 216 0.58 -17.62 -14.29
CA ALA A 216 1.06 -16.27 -14.51
C ALA A 216 1.03 -15.96 -16.02
N THR A 217 0.49 -14.78 -16.42
CA THR A 217 1.03 -13.80 -17.41
C THR A 217 0.01 -12.70 -17.80
N ASP A 218 0.53 -11.46 -17.89
CA ASP A 218 0.30 -10.26 -18.73
C ASP A 218 -0.98 -9.37 -18.79
N PHE A 219 -0.78 -8.12 -18.32
CA PHE A 219 -1.60 -7.17 -17.50
C PHE A 219 -2.21 -5.98 -18.27
N LYS A 220 -3.41 -5.47 -17.87
CA LYS A 220 -3.87 -4.08 -18.18
C LYS A 220 -5.10 -3.48 -17.44
N LEU A 221 -5.04 -3.12 -16.16
CA LEU A 221 -5.94 -2.15 -15.48
C LEU A 221 -7.42 -2.47 -15.10
N SER A 222 -7.70 -2.22 -13.81
CA SER A 222 -8.91 -2.46 -13.03
C SER A 222 -9.79 -1.22 -12.80
N VAL A 223 -11.08 -1.46 -12.56
CA VAL A 223 -12.16 -0.49 -12.27
C VAL A 223 -12.00 0.32 -10.96
N THR A 224 -11.05 -0.03 -10.08
CA THR A 224 -10.72 0.76 -8.85
C THR A 224 -10.16 2.15 -9.14
N ASN A 225 -9.83 2.37 -10.41
CA ASN A 225 -9.29 3.56 -11.01
C ASN A 225 -10.16 4.83 -10.90
N GLN A 226 -11.43 4.81 -10.48
CA GLN A 226 -12.32 5.96 -10.73
C GLN A 226 -11.88 7.27 -10.03
N LEU A 227 -11.41 7.21 -8.78
CA LEU A 227 -11.09 8.41 -7.99
C LEU A 227 -9.76 9.08 -8.38
N LEU A 228 -8.78 8.28 -8.83
CA LEU A 228 -7.51 8.76 -9.37
C LEU A 228 -7.54 8.93 -10.91
N ARG A 229 -8.41 8.23 -11.66
CA ARG A 229 -8.73 8.58 -13.07
C ARG A 229 -9.43 9.92 -13.18
N MET A 230 -10.20 10.30 -12.16
CA MET A 230 -10.72 11.66 -12.01
C MET A 230 -9.60 12.71 -11.88
N LEU A 231 -8.33 12.30 -11.66
CA LEU A 231 -7.18 13.22 -11.81
C LEU A 231 -6.86 13.55 -13.27
N SER A 232 -7.22 12.67 -14.22
CA SER A 232 -7.02 12.83 -15.66
C SER A 232 -8.06 13.77 -16.31
N LEU A 233 -8.72 14.64 -15.52
CA LEU A 233 -9.64 15.67 -16.01
C LEU A 233 -8.98 16.76 -16.87
N SER A 234 -7.89 16.44 -17.57
CA SER A 234 -7.38 17.21 -18.71
C SER A 234 -8.39 17.33 -19.85
N ASN A 235 -9.49 16.56 -19.86
CA ASN A 235 -10.35 16.40 -21.04
C ASN A 235 -11.86 16.57 -20.84
N ARG A 236 -12.33 17.16 -19.73
CA ARG A 236 -13.55 17.97 -19.90
C ARG A 236 -13.09 19.28 -20.49
N GLN A 237 -13.23 19.41 -21.81
CA GLN A 237 -13.66 20.68 -22.38
C GLN A 237 -14.93 21.07 -21.59
N ILE A 238 -14.76 21.73 -20.44
CA ILE A 238 -15.76 22.68 -20.02
C ILE A 238 -15.67 23.70 -21.14
N SER A 239 -16.60 23.60 -22.09
CA SER A 239 -16.83 24.66 -23.05
C SER A 239 -16.91 25.93 -22.21
N VAL A 240 -15.87 26.74 -22.26
CA VAL A 240 -15.95 28.14 -21.90
C VAL A 240 -16.86 28.69 -22.99
N GLY A 241 -18.17 28.56 -22.78
CA GLY A 241 -19.13 29.33 -23.55
C GLY A 241 -18.87 30.77 -23.17
N ASP A 242 -18.61 31.60 -24.18
CA ASP A 242 -18.60 33.07 -24.06
C ASP A 242 -20.03 33.56 -23.77
N ASP A 243 -20.62 33.12 -22.66
CA ASP A 243 -21.90 33.62 -22.15
C ASP A 243 -21.59 34.49 -20.92
N ASP A 244 -21.55 35.81 -21.15
CA ASP A 244 -21.37 36.91 -20.20
C ASP A 244 -22.46 37.00 -19.08
N ASP A 245 -23.24 35.94 -18.82
CA ASP A 245 -24.45 35.99 -17.98
C ASP A 245 -24.48 34.97 -16.79
N ASP A 246 -23.39 34.27 -16.48
CA ASP A 246 -23.40 33.13 -15.52
C ASP A 246 -22.97 33.45 -14.07
N ASP A 247 -22.93 34.72 -13.64
CA ASP A 247 -22.43 35.11 -12.30
C ASP A 247 -23.35 34.65 -11.14
N GLU A 248 -24.65 34.50 -11.37
CA GLU A 248 -25.60 34.02 -10.34
C GLU A 248 -25.50 32.49 -10.06
N ARG A 249 -24.84 31.70 -10.91
CA ARG A 249 -24.75 30.24 -10.75
C ARG A 249 -23.52 29.74 -9.99
N LEU A 250 -22.54 30.59 -9.74
CA LEU A 250 -21.23 30.18 -9.19
C LEU A 250 -21.21 30.07 -7.64
N GLY A 251 -22.32 30.41 -6.97
CA GLY A 251 -22.50 30.29 -5.52
C GLY A 251 -21.59 31.22 -4.71
N TYR A 252 -21.70 31.19 -3.37
CA TYR A 252 -20.95 32.12 -2.51
C TYR A 252 -19.42 32.01 -2.61
N PHE A 253 -18.89 30.93 -3.19
CA PHE A 253 -17.45 30.78 -3.41
C PHE A 253 -16.90 31.68 -4.52
N SER A 254 -17.73 32.16 -5.47
CA SER A 254 -17.28 33.16 -6.45
C SER A 254 -16.99 34.53 -5.83
N MET A 255 -17.54 34.79 -4.63
CA MET A 255 -17.32 36.04 -3.90
C MET A 255 -15.98 36.04 -3.12
N LEU A 256 -15.32 34.90 -2.99
CA LEU A 256 -14.05 34.78 -2.28
C LEU A 256 -12.88 34.97 -3.25
N PRO A 257 -11.84 35.75 -2.88
CA PRO A 257 -10.58 35.76 -3.62
C PRO A 257 -9.96 34.35 -3.71
N ASP A 258 -9.29 34.05 -4.81
CA ASP A 258 -8.64 32.74 -5.03
C ASP A 258 -7.70 32.37 -3.87
N GLU A 259 -6.99 33.35 -3.29
CA GLU A 259 -6.09 33.14 -2.16
C GLU A 259 -6.81 32.60 -0.91
N ILE A 260 -8.06 33.01 -0.68
CA ILE A 260 -8.87 32.53 0.44
C ILE A 260 -9.34 31.10 0.17
N ILE A 261 -9.77 30.80 -1.07
CA ILE A 261 -10.18 29.45 -1.47
C ILE A 261 -8.99 28.50 -1.34
N GLN A 262 -7.81 28.90 -1.83
CA GLN A 262 -6.57 28.13 -1.71
C GLN A 262 -6.15 27.95 -0.25
N TYR A 263 -6.32 28.98 0.59
CA TYR A 263 -6.07 28.86 2.02
C TYR A 263 -6.99 27.83 2.68
N ILE A 264 -8.27 27.78 2.30
CA ILE A 264 -9.21 26.74 2.75
C ILE A 264 -8.75 25.36 2.23
N PHE A 265 -8.40 25.27 0.94
CA PHE A 265 -8.01 24.01 0.30
C PHE A 265 -6.70 23.43 0.84
N LYS A 266 -5.81 24.26 1.40
CA LYS A 266 -4.60 23.81 2.09
C LYS A 266 -4.87 22.81 3.22
N PHE A 267 -6.06 22.82 3.82
CA PHE A 267 -6.46 21.89 4.88
C PHE A 267 -7.08 20.58 4.35
N LEU A 268 -7.28 20.46 3.04
CA LEU A 268 -7.81 19.25 2.42
C LEU A 268 -6.70 18.22 2.18
N ASP A 269 -7.02 16.94 2.38
CA ASP A 269 -6.16 15.85 1.94
C ASP A 269 -6.21 15.69 0.41
N LEU A 270 -5.30 14.89 -0.14
CA LEU A 270 -5.21 14.67 -1.58
C LEU A 270 -6.54 14.19 -2.17
N LYS A 271 -7.21 13.25 -1.49
CA LYS A 271 -8.50 12.71 -1.92
C LYS A 271 -9.58 13.78 -1.98
N SER A 272 -9.64 14.64 -0.98
CA SER A 272 -10.61 15.74 -0.86
C SER A 272 -10.32 16.82 -1.88
N LEU A 273 -9.06 17.13 -2.19
CA LEU A 273 -8.69 18.02 -3.29
C LEU A 273 -9.16 17.48 -4.65
N CYS A 274 -8.99 16.17 -4.89
CA CYS A 274 -9.50 15.52 -6.09
C CYS A 274 -11.03 15.59 -6.19
N ASN A 275 -11.73 15.43 -5.08
CA ASN A 275 -13.19 15.54 -5.06
C ASN A 275 -13.64 17.00 -5.26
N ALA A 276 -12.96 17.96 -4.63
CA ALA A 276 -13.24 19.38 -4.78
C ALA A 276 -13.11 19.81 -6.25
N SER A 277 -12.07 19.35 -6.95
CA SER A 277 -11.86 19.70 -8.36
C SER A 277 -12.97 19.24 -9.31
N GLN A 278 -13.91 18.42 -8.84
CA GLN A 278 -15.05 17.91 -9.63
C GLN A 278 -16.36 18.67 -9.36
N VAL A 279 -16.37 19.61 -8.41
CA VAL A 279 -17.57 20.33 -8.00
C VAL A 279 -17.97 21.39 -9.03
N CYS A 280 -17.04 22.30 -9.36
CA CYS A 280 -17.27 23.40 -10.30
C CYS A 280 -15.93 23.90 -10.89
N SER A 281 -15.98 24.81 -11.87
CA SER A 281 -14.80 25.40 -12.51
C SER A 281 -13.90 26.18 -11.54
N ILE A 282 -14.48 26.90 -10.57
CA ILE A 282 -13.74 27.63 -9.52
C ILE A 282 -12.94 26.66 -8.66
N PHE A 283 -13.57 25.56 -8.23
CA PHE A 283 -12.90 24.55 -7.41
C PHE A 283 -11.85 23.80 -8.23
N LEU A 284 -12.13 23.49 -9.50
CA LEU A 284 -11.15 22.89 -10.41
C LEU A 284 -9.89 23.76 -10.52
N LYS A 285 -10.06 25.05 -10.82
CA LYS A 285 -8.97 26.02 -10.92
C LYS A 285 -8.15 26.07 -9.63
N ASN A 286 -8.81 26.27 -8.48
CA ASN A 286 -8.13 26.45 -7.20
C ASN A 286 -7.54 25.15 -6.64
N ALA A 287 -8.14 23.99 -6.91
CA ALA A 287 -7.61 22.69 -6.50
C ALA A 287 -6.42 22.25 -7.37
N TYR A 288 -6.19 22.85 -8.53
CA TYR A 288 -5.04 22.58 -9.40
C TYR A 288 -3.84 23.49 -9.10
N ASP A 289 -3.95 24.38 -8.11
CA ASP A 289 -2.85 25.27 -7.76
C ASP A 289 -1.60 24.49 -7.27
N PRO A 290 -0.41 24.70 -7.88
CA PRO A 290 0.78 23.94 -7.52
C PRO A 290 1.29 24.15 -6.08
N MET A 291 0.87 25.22 -5.39
CA MET A 291 1.24 25.45 -3.99
C MET A 291 0.61 24.41 -3.04
N LEU A 292 -0.50 23.78 -3.45
CA LEU A 292 -1.16 22.71 -2.70
C LEU A 292 -0.41 21.37 -2.78
N TYR A 293 0.46 21.21 -3.79
CA TYR A 293 1.17 19.95 -4.10
C TYR A 293 2.68 20.01 -3.86
N LYS A 294 3.15 20.99 -3.07
CA LYS A 294 4.58 21.12 -2.72
C LYS A 294 5.17 19.89 -2.03
N GLU A 295 4.36 19.24 -1.19
CA GLU A 295 4.66 17.99 -0.49
C GLU A 295 3.58 16.96 -0.86
N LEU A 296 3.94 15.96 -1.65
CA LEU A 296 3.00 14.95 -2.14
C LEU A 296 3.30 13.59 -1.52
N ASN A 297 2.40 13.10 -0.67
CA ASN A 297 2.50 11.77 -0.08
C ASN A 297 1.50 10.80 -0.71
N LEU A 298 2.00 9.87 -1.52
CA LEU A 298 1.23 8.85 -2.21
C LEU A 298 1.28 7.47 -1.53
N GLN A 299 2.15 7.28 -0.53
CA GLN A 299 2.25 6.04 0.24
C GLN A 299 0.92 5.58 0.86
N PRO A 300 0.03 6.45 1.40
CA PRO A 300 -1.27 6.01 1.91
C PRO A 300 -2.17 5.36 0.85
N PHE A 301 -1.90 5.66 -0.42
CA PHE A 301 -2.63 5.21 -1.59
C PHE A 301 -1.87 4.12 -2.36
N TRP A 302 -0.88 3.47 -1.73
CA TRP A 302 0.05 2.51 -2.37
C TRP A 302 -0.61 1.42 -3.23
N ASN A 303 -1.83 1.01 -2.86
CA ASN A 303 -2.61 -0.03 -3.54
C ASN A 303 -3.53 0.49 -4.66
N THR A 304 -3.58 1.81 -4.86
CA THR A 304 -4.48 2.49 -5.81
C THR A 304 -3.75 3.39 -6.80
N VAL A 305 -2.53 3.82 -6.48
CA VAL A 305 -1.71 4.65 -7.36
C VAL A 305 -1.23 3.81 -8.53
N ASP A 306 -1.55 4.26 -9.74
CA ASP A 306 -1.13 3.67 -11.00
C ASP A 306 -0.58 4.72 -11.97
N ASP A 307 -0.18 4.28 -13.16
CA ASP A 307 0.35 5.16 -14.20
C ASP A 307 -0.60 6.30 -14.59
N ILE A 308 -1.92 6.07 -14.53
CA ILE A 308 -2.90 7.10 -14.86
C ILE A 308 -2.97 8.14 -13.74
N ALA A 309 -2.93 7.69 -12.49
CA ALA A 309 -2.86 8.58 -11.33
C ALA A 309 -1.64 9.51 -11.40
N LEU A 310 -0.45 8.98 -11.74
CA LEU A 310 0.76 9.79 -11.88
C LEU A 310 0.63 10.83 -12.98
N ALA A 311 0.18 10.43 -14.17
CA ALA A 311 -0.03 11.36 -15.28
C ALA A 311 -1.02 12.49 -14.95
N GLY A 312 -2.10 12.18 -14.21
CA GLY A 312 -3.07 13.19 -13.76
C GLY A 312 -2.51 14.15 -12.71
N LEU A 313 -1.58 13.70 -11.86
CA LEU A 313 -0.93 14.52 -10.84
C LEU A 313 0.13 15.45 -11.43
N SER A 314 0.86 15.01 -12.47
CA SER A 314 1.90 15.82 -13.11
C SER A 314 1.47 17.25 -13.41
N ALA A 315 0.24 17.43 -13.94
CA ALA A 315 -0.31 18.73 -14.32
C ALA A 315 -0.44 19.73 -13.16
N ARG A 316 -0.38 19.26 -11.91
CA ARG A 316 -0.56 20.06 -10.69
C ARG A 316 0.74 20.18 -9.89
N CYS A 317 1.74 19.36 -10.17
CA CYS A 317 2.91 19.19 -9.31
C CYS A 317 4.12 20.04 -9.72
N GLY A 318 3.96 21.06 -10.58
CA GLY A 318 5.09 21.82 -11.16
C GLY A 318 6.05 22.52 -10.16
N ASN A 319 5.65 22.67 -8.89
CA ASN A 319 6.45 23.28 -7.81
C ASN A 319 6.71 22.31 -6.64
N MET A 320 6.60 20.99 -6.89
CA MET A 320 6.82 19.96 -5.88
C MET A 320 8.30 19.91 -5.47
N PHE A 321 8.56 19.95 -4.16
CA PHE A 321 9.92 19.77 -3.62
C PHE A 321 10.06 18.48 -2.80
N SER A 322 8.96 17.80 -2.45
CA SER A 322 9.00 16.55 -1.70
C SER A 322 7.94 15.58 -2.21
N VAL A 323 8.33 14.34 -2.54
CA VAL A 323 7.41 13.29 -2.96
C VAL A 323 7.71 11.97 -2.26
N ASN A 324 6.65 11.28 -1.81
CA ASN A 324 6.73 9.93 -1.27
C ASN A 324 5.82 9.00 -2.06
N LEU A 325 6.46 8.05 -2.75
CA LEU A 325 5.83 6.97 -3.53
C LEU A 325 6.13 5.61 -2.90
N SER A 326 6.57 5.58 -1.65
CA SER A 326 6.92 4.32 -0.98
C SER A 326 5.75 3.34 -1.04
N TRP A 327 6.08 2.08 -1.30
CA TRP A 327 5.17 0.93 -1.38
C TRP A 327 4.25 0.90 -2.61
N THR A 328 4.31 1.90 -3.50
CA THR A 328 3.47 1.94 -4.70
C THR A 328 3.93 0.94 -5.76
N GLY A 329 3.08 0.71 -6.77
CA GLY A 329 3.43 -0.11 -7.94
C GLY A 329 3.38 -1.62 -7.71
N GLY A 330 2.84 -2.07 -6.56
CA GLY A 330 2.50 -3.47 -6.36
C GLY A 330 1.60 -4.00 -7.49
N GLY A 331 1.88 -5.21 -7.98
CA GLY A 331 1.11 -5.81 -9.08
C GLY A 331 1.30 -5.14 -10.45
N GLY A 332 2.31 -4.27 -10.62
CA GLY A 332 2.61 -3.60 -11.89
C GLY A 332 1.72 -2.40 -12.20
N GLN A 333 1.06 -1.83 -11.18
CA GLN A 333 0.21 -0.65 -11.34
C GLN A 333 0.99 0.60 -11.75
N VAL A 334 2.25 0.71 -11.30
CA VAL A 334 3.17 1.79 -11.68
C VAL A 334 4.35 1.19 -12.43
N THR A 335 4.71 1.81 -13.55
CA THR A 335 5.85 1.40 -14.39
C THR A 335 7.01 2.39 -14.28
N GLU A 336 8.24 1.91 -14.52
CA GLU A 336 9.43 2.77 -14.57
C GLU A 336 9.27 3.97 -15.53
N PRO A 337 8.81 3.79 -16.78
CA PRO A 337 8.71 4.92 -17.72
C PRO A 337 7.69 5.97 -17.27
N SER A 338 6.61 5.55 -16.61
CA SER A 338 5.60 6.45 -16.05
C SER A 338 6.16 7.30 -14.92
N LEU A 339 6.93 6.69 -14.01
CA LEU A 339 7.65 7.45 -12.98
C LEU A 339 8.67 8.41 -13.58
N CYS A 340 9.46 7.99 -14.58
CA CYS A 340 10.41 8.86 -15.26
C CYS A 340 9.71 10.08 -15.86
N ARG A 341 8.61 9.90 -16.60
CA ARG A 341 7.82 11.00 -17.17
C ARG A 341 7.29 11.94 -16.08
N PHE A 342 6.73 11.38 -15.00
CA PHE A 342 6.25 12.17 -13.88
C PHE A 342 7.39 13.05 -13.31
N LEU A 343 8.57 12.48 -13.06
CA LEU A 343 9.72 13.21 -12.55
C LEU A 343 10.26 14.24 -13.55
N GLU A 344 10.25 13.97 -14.85
CA GLU A 344 10.63 14.94 -15.89
C GLU A 344 9.70 16.17 -15.90
N GLU A 345 8.40 15.97 -15.66
CA GLU A 345 7.40 17.04 -15.68
C GLU A 345 7.40 17.87 -14.38
N CYS A 346 7.66 17.26 -13.22
CA CYS A 346 7.51 17.94 -11.91
C CYS A 346 8.75 17.93 -10.99
N GLY A 347 9.85 17.31 -11.39
CA GLY A 347 11.01 17.05 -10.51
C GLY A 347 12.05 18.17 -10.42
N SER A 348 11.92 19.27 -11.17
CA SER A 348 12.95 20.32 -11.27
C SER A 348 13.27 21.04 -9.96
N TYR A 349 12.33 21.05 -9.02
CA TYR A 349 12.49 21.61 -7.67
C TYR A 349 12.60 20.55 -6.57
N LEU A 350 12.70 19.27 -6.95
CA LEU A 350 12.64 18.16 -6.00
C LEU A 350 13.88 18.14 -5.09
N VAL A 351 13.63 18.15 -3.77
CA VAL A 351 14.62 18.12 -2.70
C VAL A 351 14.56 16.78 -1.95
N ASN A 352 13.38 16.17 -1.81
CA ASN A 352 13.19 14.89 -1.12
C ASN A 352 12.40 13.90 -1.98
N LEU A 353 12.98 12.74 -2.24
CA LEU A 353 12.39 11.65 -3.02
C LEU A 353 12.39 10.35 -2.21
N GLN A 354 11.21 9.83 -1.90
CA GLN A 354 11.05 8.56 -1.19
C GLN A 354 10.42 7.50 -2.08
N LEU A 355 11.15 6.42 -2.34
CA LEU A 355 10.79 5.30 -3.21
C LEU A 355 10.93 3.95 -2.49
N ALA A 356 10.77 3.93 -1.16
CA ALA A 356 10.99 2.72 -0.38
C ALA A 356 10.05 1.59 -0.83
N CYS A 357 10.60 0.39 -1.03
CA CYS A 357 9.91 -0.83 -1.45
C CYS A 357 9.22 -0.71 -2.82
N CYS A 358 9.65 0.21 -3.68
CA CYS A 358 9.18 0.28 -5.07
C CYS A 358 9.90 -0.79 -5.91
N LYS A 359 9.16 -1.79 -6.40
CA LYS A 359 9.73 -2.89 -7.20
C LYS A 359 9.91 -2.57 -8.68
N TYR A 360 9.32 -1.47 -9.13
CA TYR A 360 9.28 -1.07 -10.54
C TYR A 360 10.43 -0.13 -10.92
N ILE A 361 11.30 0.27 -9.99
CA ILE A 361 12.43 1.16 -10.29
C ILE A 361 13.67 0.37 -10.70
N ALA A 362 14.37 0.85 -11.72
CA ALA A 362 15.61 0.26 -12.22
C ALA A 362 16.63 1.36 -12.58
N ASN A 363 17.50 1.09 -13.56
CA ASN A 363 18.61 1.96 -13.94
C ASN A 363 18.15 3.31 -14.52
N GLU A 364 17.06 3.33 -15.29
CA GLU A 364 16.60 4.55 -15.97
C GLU A 364 16.11 5.58 -14.95
N THR A 365 15.42 5.11 -13.91
CA THR A 365 14.90 5.95 -12.82
C THR A 365 15.99 6.87 -12.24
N LEU A 366 17.13 6.31 -11.77
CA LEU A 366 18.18 7.10 -11.13
C LEU A 366 18.95 7.98 -12.13
N SER A 367 19.05 7.57 -13.39
CA SER A 367 19.60 8.40 -14.46
C SER A 367 18.72 9.63 -14.71
N THR A 368 17.41 9.46 -14.79
CA THR A 368 16.44 10.56 -14.95
C THR A 368 16.44 11.48 -13.73
N VAL A 369 16.44 10.93 -12.51
CA VAL A 369 16.56 11.74 -11.29
C VAL A 369 17.86 12.56 -11.33
N GLY A 370 18.99 11.99 -11.75
CA GLY A 370 20.28 12.69 -11.84
C GLY A 370 20.29 13.85 -12.84
N LYS A 371 19.51 13.73 -13.91
CA LYS A 371 19.38 14.79 -14.94
C LYS A 371 18.40 15.88 -14.51
N VAL A 372 17.28 15.52 -13.89
CA VAL A 372 16.16 16.44 -13.63
C VAL A 372 16.21 17.04 -12.23
N CYS A 373 16.41 16.20 -11.21
CA CYS A 373 16.28 16.56 -9.79
C CYS A 373 17.60 17.10 -9.23
N THR A 374 18.13 18.16 -9.83
CA THR A 374 19.48 18.71 -9.49
C THR A 374 19.57 19.31 -8.07
N LYS A 375 18.43 19.57 -7.42
CA LYS A 375 18.31 20.08 -6.05
C LYS A 375 18.10 18.98 -5.00
N LEU A 376 18.20 17.71 -5.38
CA LEU A 376 17.91 16.60 -4.49
C LEU A 376 18.90 16.56 -3.31
N GLU A 377 18.36 16.60 -2.09
CA GLU A 377 19.10 16.52 -0.84
C GLU A 377 18.83 15.22 -0.08
N ALA A 378 17.66 14.60 -0.29
CA ALA A 378 17.26 13.38 0.40
C ALA A 378 16.69 12.34 -0.59
N LEU A 379 17.27 11.14 -0.56
CA LEU A 379 16.86 10.01 -1.39
C LEU A 379 16.66 8.75 -0.53
N ASP A 380 15.47 8.17 -0.61
CA ASP A 380 15.15 6.90 0.03
C ASP A 380 14.86 5.82 -1.01
N LEU A 381 15.72 4.79 -1.04
CA LEU A 381 15.63 3.64 -1.93
C LEU A 381 15.52 2.33 -1.12
N GLN A 382 15.08 2.42 0.13
CA GLN A 382 14.96 1.26 1.02
C GLN A 382 14.29 0.06 0.32
N SER A 383 14.89 -1.12 0.43
CA SER A 383 14.35 -2.39 -0.07
C SER A 383 14.06 -2.41 -1.59
N CYS A 384 14.79 -1.62 -2.37
CA CYS A 384 14.70 -1.60 -3.84
C CYS A 384 15.75 -2.52 -4.46
N LEU A 385 15.38 -3.79 -4.65
CA LEU A 385 16.30 -4.89 -4.96
C LEU A 385 16.85 -4.90 -6.41
N GLN A 386 16.27 -4.13 -7.33
CA GLN A 386 16.64 -4.15 -8.76
C GLN A 386 17.70 -3.10 -9.15
N LEU A 387 18.28 -2.38 -8.19
CA LEU A 387 19.07 -1.16 -8.44
C LEU A 387 20.60 -1.36 -8.57
N THR A 388 21.11 -2.59 -8.74
CA THR A 388 22.55 -2.89 -8.53
C THR A 388 23.51 -1.94 -9.25
N THR A 389 23.40 -1.78 -10.57
CA THR A 389 24.23 -0.83 -11.33
C THR A 389 23.68 0.58 -11.30
N ALA A 390 22.36 0.72 -11.11
CA ALA A 390 21.65 2.00 -11.05
C ALA A 390 22.24 2.90 -9.96
N LEU A 391 22.62 2.31 -8.82
CA LEU A 391 23.11 3.05 -7.66
C LEU A 391 24.39 3.86 -7.98
N ASN A 392 25.15 3.52 -9.02
CA ASN A 392 26.30 4.33 -9.43
C ASN A 392 25.89 5.75 -9.90
N HIS A 393 24.62 5.96 -10.27
CA HIS A 393 24.08 7.29 -10.56
C HIS A 393 23.94 8.19 -9.32
N ILE A 394 24.17 7.66 -8.11
CA ILE A 394 24.18 8.49 -6.88
C ILE A 394 25.20 9.63 -6.97
N GLY A 395 26.31 9.44 -7.68
CA GLY A 395 27.30 10.50 -7.89
C GLY A 395 26.81 11.68 -8.73
N LEU A 396 25.59 11.62 -9.30
CA LEU A 396 24.97 12.72 -10.04
C LEU A 396 24.25 13.72 -9.12
N PHE A 397 24.15 13.47 -7.82
CA PHE A 397 23.36 14.28 -6.89
C PHE A 397 24.26 15.20 -6.04
N PRO A 398 24.69 16.37 -6.51
CA PRO A 398 25.73 17.17 -5.84
C PRO A 398 25.32 17.68 -4.44
N ASN A 399 24.02 17.78 -4.17
CA ASN A 399 23.48 18.33 -2.92
C ASN A 399 22.99 17.25 -1.94
N LEU A 400 23.25 15.96 -2.23
CA LEU A 400 22.72 14.86 -1.43
C LEU A 400 23.30 14.89 0.00
N ARG A 401 22.41 14.89 1.00
CA ARG A 401 22.70 14.94 2.44
C ARG A 401 22.15 13.72 3.18
N ARG A 402 21.09 13.11 2.66
CA ARG A 402 20.44 11.94 3.24
C ARG A 402 20.26 10.87 2.17
N LEU A 403 20.75 9.67 2.45
CA LEU A 403 20.63 8.51 1.58
C LEU A 403 20.25 7.28 2.40
N ASN A 404 19.14 6.63 2.07
CA ASN A 404 18.71 5.37 2.69
C ASN A 404 18.79 4.23 1.65
N LEU A 405 19.67 3.27 1.90
CA LEU A 405 19.92 2.09 1.07
C LEU A 405 19.68 0.78 1.82
N TYR A 406 18.89 0.81 2.90
CA TYR A 406 18.62 -0.41 3.65
C TYR A 406 18.09 -1.52 2.74
N SER A 407 18.62 -2.72 2.90
CA SER A 407 18.25 -3.89 2.10
C SER A 407 18.40 -3.71 0.58
N CYS A 408 19.28 -2.81 0.13
CA CYS A 408 19.73 -2.74 -1.27
C CYS A 408 21.03 -3.55 -1.46
N THR A 409 21.21 -4.08 -2.68
CA THR A 409 22.47 -4.75 -3.06
C THR A 409 23.52 -3.69 -3.40
N ILE A 410 24.44 -3.44 -2.47
CA ILE A 410 25.51 -2.45 -2.60
C ILE A 410 26.70 -3.04 -3.34
N SER A 411 27.21 -2.33 -4.35
CA SER A 411 28.45 -2.68 -5.05
C SER A 411 29.66 -1.93 -4.46
N PRO A 412 30.89 -2.44 -4.60
CA PRO A 412 32.09 -1.73 -4.16
C PRO A 412 32.22 -0.31 -4.75
N ASN A 413 31.90 -0.15 -6.03
CA ASN A 413 31.95 1.16 -6.72
C ASN A 413 31.03 2.19 -6.06
N LEU A 414 29.88 1.76 -5.52
CA LEU A 414 28.98 2.66 -4.83
C LEU A 414 29.60 3.21 -3.55
N LEU A 415 30.40 2.43 -2.83
CA LEU A 415 31.08 2.89 -1.61
C LEU A 415 32.07 4.02 -1.93
N ASP A 416 32.81 3.91 -3.03
CA ASP A 416 33.73 4.96 -3.49
C ASP A 416 32.99 6.26 -3.86
N ILE A 417 31.79 6.13 -4.45
CA ILE A 417 30.94 7.27 -4.79
C ILE A 417 30.42 7.94 -3.52
N ILE A 418 29.86 7.16 -2.59
CA ILE A 418 29.32 7.67 -1.32
C ILE A 418 30.41 8.32 -0.47
N GLY A 419 31.65 7.80 -0.51
CA GLY A 419 32.78 8.39 0.20
C GLY A 419 33.04 9.87 -0.16
N ARG A 420 32.64 10.32 -1.35
CA ARG A 420 32.76 11.73 -1.77
C ARG A 420 31.80 12.68 -1.05
N TYR A 421 30.75 12.15 -0.43
CA TYR A 421 29.75 12.90 0.33
C TYR A 421 30.07 13.02 1.83
N VAL A 422 31.09 12.27 2.30
CA VAL A 422 31.44 12.16 3.73
C VAL A 422 32.64 13.07 4.11
N CYS A 423 33.18 13.80 3.13
CA CYS A 423 34.18 14.86 3.33
C CYS A 423 33.50 16.21 3.53
#